data_AF-R9LU23-F1
#
_entry.id   AF-R9LU23-F1
#
_cell.length_a   1.000
_cell.length_b   1.000
_cell.length_c   1.000
_cell.angle_alpha   90.00
_cell.angle_beta   90.00
_cell.angle_gamma   90.00
#
_symmetry.space_group_name_H-M   'P 1'
#
loop_
_entity.id
_entity.type
_entity.pdbx_description
1 polymer ?
#
loop_
_entity_poly.entity_id
_entity_poly.type
_entity_poly.pdbx_seq_one_letter_code
_entity_poly.pdbx_strand_id
1 'polypeptide(L)'
;MNFFFLEMNEKEIEIQKIREMESIYDELEDLLEKNNMQGIQQNMARWNKLFDWYFYGTWQQDHKKDEEGYFPSTLKRGVLSEDAIYDLFMRLSLYDIMKQKRGY
;
A
#
# COMPACT_ATOMS: atom_id res chain seq x y z
N MET A 1 -14.96 32.92 -3.10
CA MET A 1 -14.09 31.81 -2.65
C MET A 1 -13.94 30.86 -3.83
N ASN A 2 -12.71 30.58 -4.28
CA ASN A 2 -12.44 30.01 -5.60
C ASN A 2 -12.43 28.47 -5.54
N PHE A 3 -13.42 27.82 -6.17
CA PHE A 3 -13.57 26.34 -6.21
C PHE A 3 -12.32 25.63 -6.73
N PHE A 4 -11.67 26.22 -7.74
CA PHE A 4 -10.47 25.68 -8.39
C PHE A 4 -9.28 25.47 -7.43
N PHE A 5 -9.15 26.32 -6.41
CA PHE A 5 -8.04 26.22 -5.45
C PHE A 5 -8.26 25.12 -4.41
N LEU A 6 -9.52 24.78 -4.12
CA LEU A 6 -9.87 23.69 -3.21
C LEU A 6 -9.66 22.32 -3.88
N GLU A 7 -10.08 22.17 -5.14
CA GLU A 7 -9.91 20.93 -5.91
C GLU A 7 -8.43 20.55 -6.11
N MET A 8 -7.56 21.53 -6.33
CA MET A 8 -6.11 21.29 -6.42
C MET A 8 -5.51 20.76 -5.11
N ASN A 9 -6.06 21.18 -3.96
CA ASN A 9 -5.61 20.72 -2.65
C ASN A 9 -6.08 19.28 -2.38
N GLU A 10 -7.32 18.96 -2.74
CA GLU A 10 -7.86 17.60 -2.62
C GLU A 10 -7.08 16.60 -3.48
N LYS A 11 -6.78 16.94 -4.73
CA LYS A 11 -5.99 16.08 -5.62
C LYS A 11 -4.59 15.81 -5.07
N GLU A 12 -3.93 16.82 -4.54
CA GLU A 12 -2.59 16.64 -3.94
C GLU A 12 -2.65 15.76 -2.69
N ILE A 13 -3.69 15.89 -1.86
CA ILE A 13 -3.91 15.01 -0.70
C ILE A 13 -4.07 13.55 -1.15
N GLU A 14 -4.83 13.30 -2.23
CA GLU A 14 -5.01 11.96 -2.77
C GLU A 14 -3.72 11.39 -3.35
N ILE A 15 -2.96 12.19 -4.11
CA ILE A 15 -1.63 11.80 -4.61
C ILE A 15 -0.70 11.45 -3.44
N GLN A 16 -0.72 12.26 -2.37
CA GLN A 16 0.13 12.03 -1.21
C GLN A 16 -0.25 10.75 -0.47
N LYS A 17 -1.55 10.41 -0.40
CA LYS A 17 -2.02 9.12 0.11
C LYS A 17 -1.43 7.96 -0.71
N ILE A 18 -1.50 8.02 -2.04
CA ILE A 18 -0.94 6.95 -2.90
C ILE A 18 0.57 6.82 -2.73
N ARG A 19 1.30 7.93 -2.65
CA ARG A 19 2.75 7.92 -2.36
C ARG A 19 3.06 7.25 -1.03
N GLU A 20 2.26 7.52 0.00
CA GLU A 20 2.45 6.90 1.30
C GLU A 20 2.23 5.38 1.23
N MET A 21 1.15 4.93 0.58
CA MET A 21 0.88 3.51 0.41
C MET A 21 1.96 2.81 -0.40
N GLU A 22 2.43 3.43 -1.49
CA GLU A 22 3.54 2.93 -2.31
C GLU A 22 4.83 2.79 -1.49
N SER A 23 5.17 3.80 -0.68
CA SER A 23 6.35 3.76 0.19
C SER A 23 6.25 2.64 1.22
N ILE A 24 5.06 2.42 1.79
CA ILE A 24 4.83 1.34 2.75
C ILE A 24 4.98 -0.03 2.04
N TYR A 25 4.41 -0.18 0.84
CA TYR A 25 4.56 -1.40 0.04
C TYR A 25 6.03 -1.72 -0.27
N ASP A 26 6.76 -0.74 -0.80
CA ASP A 26 8.18 -0.89 -1.18
C ASP A 26 9.06 -1.30 0.00
N GLU A 27 8.87 -0.66 1.15
CA GLU A 27 9.61 -0.98 2.37
C GLU A 27 9.32 -2.41 2.85
N LEU A 28 8.06 -2.86 2.76
CA LEU A 28 7.69 -4.21 3.19
C LEU A 28 8.22 -5.30 2.24
N GLU A 29 8.20 -5.04 0.93
CA GLU A 29 8.84 -5.90 -0.07
C GLU A 29 10.35 -6.04 0.20
N ASP A 30 11.05 -4.93 0.40
CA ASP A 30 12.50 -4.94 0.71
C ASP A 30 12.82 -5.74 1.98
N LEU A 31 11.99 -5.61 3.03
CA LEU A 31 12.14 -6.38 4.26
C LEU A 31 11.91 -7.88 4.04
N LEU A 32 10.92 -8.25 3.23
CA LEU A 32 10.66 -9.65 2.89
C LEU A 32 11.78 -10.25 2.06
N GLU A 33 12.28 -9.54 1.05
CA GLU A 33 13.43 -9.97 0.24
C GLU A 33 14.66 -10.21 1.11
N LYS A 34 14.89 -9.35 2.11
CA LYS A 34 15.98 -9.48 3.08
C LYS A 34 15.70 -10.48 4.21
N ASN A 35 14.51 -11.11 4.25
CA ASN A 35 14.04 -11.94 5.36
C ASN A 35 14.16 -11.24 6.75
N ASN A 36 14.01 -9.91 6.80
CA ASN A 36 14.15 -9.11 8.02
C ASN A 36 12.84 -9.08 8.83
N MET A 37 12.56 -10.18 9.53
CA MET A 37 11.31 -10.35 10.28
C MET A 37 11.19 -9.37 11.46
N GLN A 38 12.32 -8.98 12.07
CA GLN A 38 12.30 -7.98 13.14
C GLN A 38 11.83 -6.62 12.62
N GLY A 39 12.32 -6.21 11.44
CA GLY A 39 11.88 -4.97 10.78
C GLY A 39 10.40 -5.01 10.43
N ILE A 40 9.89 -6.16 9.96
CA ILE A 40 8.45 -6.34 9.69
C ILE A 40 7.64 -6.15 10.99
N GLN A 41 8.04 -6.82 12.08
CA GLN A 41 7.35 -6.71 13.37
C GLN A 41 7.36 -5.29 13.93
N GLN A 42 8.50 -4.60 13.87
CA GLN A 42 8.64 -3.24 14.38
C GLN A 42 7.78 -2.22 13.64
N ASN A 43 7.37 -2.52 12.40
CA ASN A 43 6.59 -1.62 11.55
C ASN A 43 5.15 -2.12 11.30
N MET A 44 4.66 -3.11 12.06
CA MET A 44 3.32 -3.69 11.90
C MET A 44 2.20 -2.67 11.75
N ALA A 45 2.23 -1.57 12.50
CA ALA A 45 1.19 -0.53 12.42
C ALA A 45 1.13 0.11 11.02
N ARG A 46 2.28 0.32 10.36
CA ARG A 46 2.35 0.85 8.99
C ARG A 46 1.85 -0.19 7.98
N TRP A 47 2.20 -1.46 8.16
CA TRP A 47 1.72 -2.54 7.29
C TRP A 47 0.22 -2.74 7.40
N ASN A 48 -0.32 -2.68 8.63
CA ASN A 48 -1.76 -2.71 8.85
C ASN A 48 -2.45 -1.54 8.15
N LYS A 49 -1.86 -0.34 8.14
CA LYS A 49 -2.43 0.78 7.38
C LYS A 49 -2.59 0.47 5.88
N LEU A 50 -1.60 -0.16 5.26
CA LEU A 50 -1.67 -0.58 3.86
C LEU A 50 -2.78 -1.63 3.63
N PHE A 51 -2.82 -2.67 4.46
CA PHE A 51 -3.81 -3.74 4.33
C PHE A 51 -5.23 -3.26 4.67
N ASP A 52 -5.39 -2.40 5.67
CA ASP A 52 -6.68 -1.82 6.02
C ASP A 52 -7.19 -0.94 4.89
N TRP A 53 -6.32 -0.13 4.26
CA TRP A 53 -6.69 0.63 3.08
C TRP A 53 -7.13 -0.26 1.92
N TYR A 54 -6.45 -1.37 1.68
CA TYR A 54 -6.75 -2.32 0.60
C TYR A 54 -8.05 -3.11 0.83
N PHE A 55 -8.20 -3.77 1.98
CA PHE A 55 -9.30 -4.70 2.26
C PHE A 55 -10.58 -4.01 2.75
N TYR A 56 -10.44 -2.91 3.48
CA TYR A 56 -11.56 -2.29 4.20
C TYR A 56 -11.72 -0.79 3.91
N GLY A 57 -10.73 -0.20 3.23
CA GLY A 57 -10.63 1.23 3.01
C GLY A 57 -11.09 1.67 1.62
N THR A 58 -10.36 2.65 1.09
CA THR A 58 -10.75 3.37 -0.13
C THR A 58 -10.02 2.90 -1.39
N TRP A 59 -9.30 1.77 -1.31
CA TRP A 59 -8.48 1.28 -2.42
C TRP A 59 -9.28 1.10 -3.71
N GLN A 60 -10.50 0.54 -3.64
CA GLN A 60 -11.33 0.33 -4.84
C GLN A 60 -11.70 1.65 -5.53
N GLN A 61 -11.98 2.72 -4.76
CA GLN A 61 -12.25 4.04 -5.34
C GLN A 61 -10.99 4.66 -5.94
N ASP A 62 -9.85 4.48 -5.28
CA ASP A 62 -8.56 4.98 -5.77
C ASP A 62 -8.12 4.24 -7.05
N HIS A 63 -8.31 2.92 -7.10
CA HIS A 63 -8.07 2.10 -8.28
C HIS A 63 -8.89 2.60 -9.47
N LYS A 64 -10.21 2.78 -9.29
CA LYS A 64 -11.08 3.31 -10.33
C LYS A 64 -10.64 4.70 -10.83
N LYS A 65 -10.20 5.58 -9.93
CA LYS A 65 -9.65 6.89 -10.32
C LYS A 65 -8.40 6.75 -11.20
N ASP A 66 -7.55 5.77 -10.91
CA ASP A 66 -6.38 5.50 -11.74
C ASP A 66 -6.77 5.04 -13.15
N GLU A 67 -7.75 4.14 -13.26
CA GLU A 67 -8.28 3.68 -14.55
C GLU A 67 -8.89 4.84 -15.37
N GLU A 68 -9.50 5.81 -14.70
CA GLU A 68 -10.05 7.03 -15.31
C GLU A 68 -8.97 8.07 -15.67
N GLY A 69 -7.69 7.81 -15.38
CA GLY A 69 -6.57 8.71 -15.67
C GLY A 69 -6.48 9.91 -14.74
N TYR A 70 -7.10 9.83 -13.55
CA TYR A 70 -7.08 10.90 -12.56
C TYR A 70 -5.67 11.22 -12.07
N PHE A 71 -4.85 10.19 -11.82
CA PHE A 71 -3.49 10.35 -11.31
C PHE A 71 -2.49 10.67 -12.43
N PRO A 72 -1.48 11.52 -12.16
CA PRO A 72 -0.47 11.84 -13.16
C PRO A 72 0.36 10.60 -13.49
N SER A 73 0.68 10.40 -14.77
CA SER A 73 1.40 9.22 -15.25
C SER A 73 2.79 9.04 -14.61
N THR A 74 3.41 10.12 -14.12
CA THR A 74 4.70 10.13 -13.42
C THR A 74 4.64 9.63 -11.98
N LEU A 75 3.45 9.46 -11.39
CA LEU A 75 3.29 8.93 -10.04
C LEU A 75 3.56 7.42 -10.03
N LYS A 76 4.53 6.97 -9.22
CA LYS A 76 4.67 5.55 -8.89
C LYS A 76 3.44 5.12 -8.07
N ARG A 77 2.72 4.11 -8.56
CA ARG A 77 1.41 3.69 -8.04
C ARG A 77 1.15 2.20 -8.29
N GLY A 78 2.18 1.37 -8.16
CA GLY A 78 2.04 -0.08 -8.26
C GLY A 78 1.03 -0.64 -7.26
N VAL A 79 0.86 0.03 -6.12
CA VAL A 79 -0.16 -0.30 -5.11
C VAL A 79 -1.60 -0.19 -5.60
N LEU A 80 -1.85 0.47 -6.74
CA LEU A 80 -3.18 0.53 -7.37
C LEU A 80 -3.40 -0.59 -8.38
N SER A 81 -2.44 -1.51 -8.57
CA SER A 81 -2.70 -2.76 -9.29
C SER A 81 -3.48 -3.74 -8.40
N GLU A 82 -4.35 -4.56 -9.00
CA GLU A 82 -5.14 -5.57 -8.28
C GLU A 82 -4.24 -6.55 -7.49
N ASP A 83 -3.12 -6.95 -8.11
CA ASP A 83 -2.29 -8.05 -7.63
C ASP A 83 -1.28 -7.64 -6.55
N ALA A 84 -0.70 -6.42 -6.61
CA ALA A 84 0.48 -6.08 -5.81
C ALA A 84 0.29 -6.31 -4.30
N ILE A 85 -0.76 -5.75 -3.71
CA ILE A 85 -1.01 -5.85 -2.26
C ILE A 85 -1.51 -7.24 -1.89
N TYR A 86 -2.29 -7.89 -2.76
CA TYR A 86 -2.80 -9.23 -2.52
C TYR A 86 -1.66 -10.25 -2.46
N ASP A 87 -0.73 -10.21 -3.42
CA ASP A 87 0.44 -11.09 -3.47
C ASP A 87 1.34 -10.89 -2.24
N LEU A 88 1.54 -9.64 -1.83
CA LEU A 88 2.28 -9.30 -0.63
C LEU A 88 1.62 -9.89 0.64
N PHE A 89 0.30 -9.74 0.76
CA PHE A 89 -0.48 -10.31 1.86
C PHE A 89 -0.36 -11.84 1.91
N MET A 90 -0.46 -12.50 0.75
CA MET A 90 -0.35 -13.95 0.64
C MET A 90 1.04 -14.45 1.05
N ARG A 91 2.11 -13.78 0.62
CA ARG A 91 3.48 -14.10 1.03
C ARG A 91 3.63 -14.02 2.54
N LEU A 92 3.24 -12.90 3.16
CA LEU A 92 3.32 -12.73 4.62
C LEU A 92 2.53 -13.80 5.38
N SER A 93 1.32 -14.10 4.93
CA SER A 93 0.48 -15.13 5.53
C SER A 93 1.13 -16.51 5.48
N LEU A 94 1.72 -16.88 4.33
CA LEU A 94 2.46 -18.13 4.18
C LEU A 94 3.71 -18.18 5.08
N TYR A 95 4.44 -17.06 5.20
CA TYR A 95 5.59 -16.95 6.10
C TYR A 95 5.22 -17.19 7.56
N ASP A 96 4.13 -16.60 8.03
CA ASP A 96 3.67 -16.79 9.42
C ASP A 96 3.31 -18.25 9.70
N ILE A 97 2.60 -18.90 8.78
CA ILE A 97 2.27 -20.34 8.87
C ILE A 97 3.55 -21.20 8.90
N MET A 98 4.53 -20.89 8.04
CA MET A 98 5.80 -21.63 8.03
C MET A 98 6.60 -21.47 9.32
N LYS A 99 6.57 -20.28 9.94
CA LYS A 99 7.22 -20.01 11.22
C LYS A 99 6.58 -20.82 12.35
N GLN A 100 5.25 -20.81 12.45
CA GLN A 100 4.50 -21.56 13.46
C GLN A 100 4.79 -23.07 13.39
N LYS A 101 4.92 -23.62 12.17
CA LYS A 101 5.24 -25.05 11.96
C LYS A 101 6.68 -25.44 12.30
N ARG A 102 7.63 -24.50 12.28
CA ARG A 102 9.06 -24.78 12.51
C ARG A 102 9.52 -24.62 13.97
N GLY A 103 8.66 -24.14 14.87
CA GLY A 103 8.93 -24.13 16.32
C GLY A 103 10.23 -23.39 16.69
N TYR A 104 10.39 -22.15 16.22
CA TYR A 104 11.40 -21.21 16.70
C TYR A 104 10.80 -20.24 17.72
#